data_AF-A0A9E1MM39-F1
#
_entry.id   AF-A0A9E1MM39-F1
#
_cell.length_a   1.000
_cell.length_b   1.000
_cell.length_c   1.000
_cell.angle_alpha   90.00
_cell.angle_beta   90.00
_cell.angle_gamma   90.00
#
_symmetry.space_group_name_H-M   'P 1'
#
loop_
_entity.id
_entity.type
_entity.pdbx_description
1 polymer ?
#
loop_
_entity_poly.entity_id
_entity_poly.type
_entity_poly.pdbx_seq_one_letter_code
_entity_poly.pdbx_strand_id
1 'polypeptide(L)'
;CSSYVLEYLSHYFDITVYYYNPNISPAAEFTHRAEEQQKLIAQMPLEGEVSCIVGEYDPETFFAMAKGREQEPEGGQRCFDCYTLRLKKTAEAAKAGGFDYFTTTLSISPHKNAQVLNAIGKELAEIYSVSYLFSDFKKKNGYKRSCELSEQYHLYRQDYCGCPFSKAEAEARRKAIHGE
;
A
#
# COMPACT_ATOMS: atom_id res chain seq x y z
N CYS A 1 0.13 -2.95 -7.01
CA CYS A 1 -0.72 -1.89 -6.42
C CYS A 1 -0.36 -0.51 -6.96
N SER A 2 0.91 -0.13 -7.04
CA SER A 2 1.33 1.19 -7.47
C SER A 2 1.23 1.44 -8.99
N SER A 3 1.36 0.42 -9.83
CA SER A 3 1.43 0.54 -11.30
C SER A 3 0.42 1.52 -11.91
N TYR A 4 -0.88 1.22 -11.85
CA TYR A 4 -1.91 2.11 -12.41
C TYR A 4 -1.94 3.48 -11.74
N VAL A 5 -1.68 3.55 -10.42
CA VAL A 5 -1.70 4.82 -9.69
C VAL A 5 -0.58 5.74 -10.18
N LEU A 6 0.62 5.18 -10.42
CA LEU A 6 1.75 5.91 -11.00
C LEU A 6 1.44 6.33 -12.43
N GLU A 7 0.97 5.41 -13.28
CA GLU A 7 0.56 5.70 -14.66
C GLU A 7 -0.42 6.89 -14.68
N TYR A 8 -1.45 6.87 -13.83
CA TYR A 8 -2.48 7.89 -13.82
C TYR A 8 -2.03 9.22 -13.21
N LEU A 9 -1.35 9.20 -12.06
CA LEU A 9 -1.01 10.43 -11.33
C LEU A 9 0.21 11.15 -11.90
N SER A 10 1.12 10.45 -12.60
CA SER A 10 2.32 11.10 -13.15
C SER A 10 2.01 12.17 -14.20
N HIS A 11 0.79 12.20 -14.74
CA HIS A 11 0.32 13.27 -15.63
C HIS A 11 0.02 14.60 -14.90
N TYR A 12 -0.07 14.58 -13.57
CA TYR A 12 -0.58 15.70 -12.77
C TYR A 12 0.34 16.10 -11.62
N PHE A 13 1.22 15.21 -11.18
CA PHE A 13 2.05 15.39 -10.00
C PHE A 13 3.47 14.88 -10.23
N ASP A 14 4.42 15.54 -9.59
CA ASP A 14 5.71 14.93 -9.23
C ASP A 14 5.49 14.04 -8.00
N ILE A 15 5.89 12.78 -8.11
CA ILE A 15 5.52 11.73 -7.16
C ILE A 15 6.75 11.22 -6.44
N THR A 16 6.67 11.16 -5.11
CA THR A 16 7.58 10.34 -4.30
C THR A 16 6.81 9.17 -3.72
N VAL A 17 7.16 7.95 -4.12
CA VAL A 17 6.64 6.73 -3.49
C VAL A 17 7.36 6.54 -2.15
N TYR A 18 6.64 6.78 -1.06
CA TYR A 18 7.12 6.42 0.27
C TYR A 18 6.79 4.95 0.57
N TYR A 19 7.77 4.07 0.39
CA TYR A 19 7.61 2.63 0.61
C TYR A 19 7.78 2.31 2.11
N TYR A 20 6.68 2.42 2.85
CA TYR A 20 6.61 2.08 4.28
C TYR A 20 5.57 0.98 4.54
N ASN A 21 6.10 -0.20 4.83
CA ASN A 21 5.37 -1.46 4.87
C ASN A 21 5.85 -2.36 6.02
N PRO A 22 5.76 -1.90 7.28
CA PRO A 22 6.24 -2.65 8.45
C PRO A 22 5.53 -3.99 8.62
N ASN A 23 4.33 -4.10 8.06
CA ASN A 23 3.54 -5.32 8.10
C ASN A 23 4.12 -6.47 7.28
N ILE A 24 5.04 -6.22 6.35
CA ILE A 24 5.55 -7.24 5.44
C ILE A 24 6.54 -8.14 6.18
N SER A 25 6.34 -9.45 6.08
CA SER A 25 7.19 -10.44 6.75
C SER A 25 7.36 -11.67 5.86
N PRO A 26 8.57 -12.26 5.80
CA PRO A 26 9.80 -11.90 6.53
C PRO A 26 10.52 -10.66 5.94
N ALA A 27 11.63 -10.22 6.56
CA ALA A 27 12.42 -9.07 6.09
C ALA A 27 12.83 -9.16 4.61
N ALA A 28 13.21 -10.35 4.15
CA ALA A 28 13.55 -10.59 2.74
C ALA A 28 12.41 -10.25 1.78
N GLU A 29 11.15 -10.47 2.19
CA GLU A 29 9.96 -10.11 1.40
C GLU A 29 9.79 -8.60 1.31
N PHE A 30 10.08 -7.87 2.39
CA PHE A 30 10.05 -6.40 2.38
C PHE A 30 11.10 -5.85 1.41
N THR A 31 12.34 -6.32 1.52
CA THR A 31 13.44 -5.92 0.62
C THR A 31 13.10 -6.23 -0.82
N HIS A 32 12.65 -7.46 -1.10
CA HIS A 32 12.30 -7.86 -2.46
C HIS A 32 11.21 -6.98 -3.06
N ARG A 33 10.11 -6.74 -2.33
CA ARG A 33 9.01 -5.90 -2.84
C ARG A 33 9.39 -4.42 -2.96
N ALA A 34 10.33 -3.92 -2.13
CA ALA A 34 10.86 -2.57 -2.27
C ALA A 34 11.70 -2.44 -3.55
N GLU A 35 12.54 -3.43 -3.85
CA GLU A 35 13.30 -3.51 -5.10
C GLU A 35 12.37 -3.59 -6.32
N GLU A 36 11.31 -4.41 -6.25
CA GLU A 36 10.30 -4.49 -7.32
C GLU A 36 9.60 -3.14 -7.55
N GLN A 37 9.33 -2.38 -6.48
CA GLN A 37 8.79 -1.03 -6.61
C GLN A 37 9.76 -0.07 -7.32
N GLN A 38 11.04 -0.14 -7.00
CA GLN A 38 12.07 0.68 -7.65
C GLN A 38 12.26 0.29 -9.11
N LYS A 39 12.31 -1.01 -9.41
CA LYS A 39 12.38 -1.53 -10.79
C LYS A 39 11.18 -1.08 -11.62
N LEU A 40 9.97 -1.14 -11.06
CA LEU A 40 8.77 -0.67 -11.74
C LEU A 40 8.88 0.80 -12.12
N ILE A 41 9.29 1.66 -11.20
CA ILE A 41 9.46 3.11 -11.45
C ILE A 41 10.50 3.34 -12.57
N ALA A 42 11.60 2.59 -12.57
CA ALA A 42 12.64 2.71 -13.59
C ALA A 42 12.21 2.22 -14.99
N GLN A 43 11.20 1.34 -15.07
CA GLN A 43 10.73 0.74 -16.34
C GLN A 43 9.50 1.45 -16.93
N MET A 44 8.68 2.10 -16.10
CA MET A 44 7.47 2.75 -16.57
C MET A 44 7.80 4.08 -17.27
N PRO A 45 7.22 4.36 -18.45
CA PRO A 45 7.34 5.65 -19.11
C PRO A 45 6.40 6.67 -18.43
N LEU A 46 6.83 7.21 -17.29
CA LEU A 46 6.07 8.17 -16.49
C LEU A 46 6.34 9.60 -16.99
N GLU A 47 5.29 10.41 -17.13
CA GLU A 47 5.41 11.77 -17.70
C GLU A 47 6.04 12.77 -16.72
N GLY A 48 5.65 12.70 -15.44
CA GLY A 48 6.19 13.53 -14.36
C GLY A 48 7.38 12.88 -13.64
N GLU A 49 8.04 13.64 -12.75
CA GLU A 49 9.15 13.09 -11.96
C GLU A 49 8.62 12.08 -10.95
N VAL A 50 9.18 10.86 -10.95
CA VAL A 50 8.80 9.82 -10.00
C VAL A 50 10.04 9.25 -9.30
N SER A 51 10.05 9.34 -7.98
CA SER A 51 11.10 8.81 -7.12
C SER A 51 10.55 7.82 -6.09
N CYS A 52 11.44 7.11 -5.39
CA CYS A 52 11.07 6.16 -4.34
C CYS A 52 11.97 6.38 -3.12
N ILE A 53 11.35 6.55 -1.96
CA ILE A 53 12.01 6.54 -0.67
C ILE A 53 11.58 5.27 0.05
N VAL A 54 12.53 4.38 0.32
CA VAL A 54 12.29 3.19 1.14
C VAL A 54 12.36 3.61 2.60
N GLY A 55 11.21 3.55 3.29
CA GLY A 55 11.11 3.88 4.71
C GLY A 55 11.77 2.82 5.59
N GLU A 56 11.84 3.11 6.89
CA GLU A 56 12.35 2.15 7.87
C GLU A 56 11.55 0.83 7.85
N TYR A 57 12.25 -0.29 8.06
CA TYR A 57 11.63 -1.58 8.26
C TYR A 57 11.55 -1.90 9.75
N ASP A 58 10.42 -1.56 10.37
CA ASP A 58 10.15 -1.70 11.80
C ASP A 58 8.97 -2.67 12.06
N PRO A 59 9.14 -3.99 11.81
CA PRO A 59 8.05 -4.95 11.97
C PRO A 59 7.51 -5.03 13.40
N GLU A 60 8.34 -4.69 14.39
CA GLU A 60 7.94 -4.62 15.81
C GLU A 60 6.77 -3.64 16.03
N THR A 61 6.78 -2.49 15.35
CA THR A 61 5.68 -1.50 15.42
C THR A 61 4.38 -2.10 14.91
N PHE A 62 4.43 -2.89 13.84
CA PHE A 62 3.27 -3.60 13.32
C PHE A 62 2.77 -4.67 14.30
N PHE A 63 3.67 -5.49 14.87
CA PHE A 63 3.28 -6.53 15.81
C PHE A 63 2.72 -5.96 17.12
N ALA A 64 3.29 -4.87 17.63
CA ALA A 64 2.78 -4.16 18.80
C ALA A 64 1.36 -3.62 18.55
N MET A 65 1.13 -3.02 17.37
CA MET A 65 -0.20 -2.56 16.95
C MET A 65 -1.20 -3.73 16.80
N ALA A 66 -0.76 -4.86 16.25
CA ALA A 66 -1.61 -6.02 16.00
C ALA A 66 -1.92 -6.85 17.25
N LYS A 67 -1.23 -6.59 18.37
CA LYS A 67 -1.40 -7.34 19.62
C LYS A 67 -2.85 -7.30 20.11
N GLY A 68 -3.42 -8.47 20.37
CA GLY A 68 -4.83 -8.63 20.76
C GLY A 68 -5.83 -8.58 19.60
N ARG A 69 -5.36 -8.42 18.35
CA ARG A 69 -6.15 -8.43 17.11
C ARG A 69 -5.64 -9.45 16.10
N GLU A 70 -4.88 -10.44 16.56
CA GLU A 70 -4.24 -11.45 15.71
C GLU A 70 -5.27 -12.31 14.97
N GLN A 71 -6.42 -12.55 15.61
CA GLN A 71 -7.51 -13.38 15.08
C GLN A 71 -8.55 -12.59 14.27
N GLU A 72 -8.41 -11.27 14.15
CA GLU A 72 -9.28 -10.48 13.28
C GLU A 72 -9.12 -10.93 11.81
N PRO A 73 -10.20 -11.02 11.02
CA PRO A 73 -10.09 -11.40 9.62
C PRO A 73 -9.39 -10.31 8.79
N GLU A 74 -8.81 -10.66 7.64
CA GLU A 74 -8.36 -9.66 6.68
C GLU A 74 -9.52 -8.74 6.26
N GLY A 75 -9.27 -7.43 6.30
CA GLY A 75 -10.29 -6.40 6.11
C GLY A 75 -11.00 -5.98 7.40
N GLY A 76 -10.75 -6.64 8.53
CA GLY A 76 -11.22 -6.27 9.87
C GLY A 76 -10.36 -5.19 10.55
N GLN A 77 -10.54 -5.03 11.87
CA GLN A 77 -9.96 -3.92 12.63
C GLN A 77 -8.43 -3.86 12.56
N ARG A 78 -7.75 -5.01 12.60
CA ARG A 78 -6.29 -5.11 12.42
C ARG A 78 -5.82 -4.44 11.13
N CYS A 79 -6.57 -4.60 10.04
CA CYS A 79 -6.21 -3.97 8.77
C CYS A 79 -6.41 -2.46 8.82
N PHE A 80 -7.44 -1.96 9.51
CA PHE A 80 -7.68 -0.52 9.66
C PHE A 80 -6.58 0.13 10.49
N ASP A 81 -6.17 -0.50 11.60
CA ASP A 81 -5.06 -0.02 12.41
C ASP A 81 -3.73 -0.01 11.62
N CYS A 82 -3.51 -1.02 10.76
CA CYS A 82 -2.39 -1.05 9.83
C CYS A 82 -2.44 0.07 8.77
N TYR A 83 -3.62 0.40 8.26
CA TYR A 83 -3.79 1.53 7.35
C TYR A 83 -3.44 2.85 8.04
N THR A 84 -3.92 3.06 9.26
CA THR A 84 -3.62 4.23 10.09
C THR A 84 -2.13 4.36 10.35
N LEU A 85 -1.46 3.27 10.77
CA LEU A 85 -0.02 3.26 11.00
C LEU A 85 0.75 3.73 9.75
N ARG A 86 0.42 3.17 8.59
CA ARG A 86 1.14 3.47 7.35
C ARG A 86 0.85 4.88 6.83
N LEU A 87 -0.42 5.29 6.82
CA LEU A 87 -0.82 6.63 6.39
C LEU A 87 -0.27 7.72 7.31
N LYS A 88 -0.20 7.48 8.63
CA LYS A 88 0.40 8.41 9.58
C LYS A 88 1.87 8.66 9.25
N LYS A 89 2.64 7.59 9.04
CA LYS A 89 4.06 7.70 8.64
C LYS A 89 4.24 8.38 7.28
N THR A 90 3.33 8.15 6.32
CA THR A 90 3.31 8.89 5.06
C THR A 90 3.02 10.39 5.27
N ALA A 91 2.05 10.75 6.13
CA ALA A 91 1.73 12.16 6.41
C ALA A 91 2.88 12.88 7.13
N GLU A 92 3.55 12.21 8.07
CA GLU A 92 4.77 12.69 8.72
C GLU A 92 5.88 12.98 7.71
N ALA A 93 6.16 12.02 6.81
CA ALA A 93 7.14 12.18 5.75
C ALA A 93 6.75 13.30 4.77
N ALA A 94 5.47 13.40 4.41
CA ALA A 94 4.97 14.44 3.52
C ALA A 94 5.14 15.85 4.14
N LYS A 95 4.84 15.99 5.43
CA LYS A 95 5.04 17.26 6.15
C LYS A 95 6.52 17.64 6.24
N ALA A 96 7.37 16.68 6.61
CA ALA A 96 8.82 16.91 6.74
C ALA A 96 9.47 17.23 5.39
N GLY A 97 8.99 16.63 4.31
CA GLY A 97 9.48 16.85 2.95
C GLY A 97 8.84 18.05 2.23
N GLY A 98 7.88 18.74 2.84
CA GLY A 98 7.22 19.90 2.24
C GLY A 98 6.31 19.57 1.05
N PHE A 99 5.72 18.37 1.00
CA PHE A 99 4.79 17.96 -0.05
C PHE A 99 3.45 18.67 0.07
N ASP A 100 2.82 19.00 -1.06
CA ASP A 100 1.48 19.62 -1.10
C ASP A 100 0.36 18.63 -0.73
N TYR A 101 0.52 17.38 -1.19
CA TYR A 101 -0.45 16.31 -1.02
C TYR A 101 0.19 15.00 -0.57
N PHE A 102 -0.57 14.18 0.16
CA PHE A 102 -0.28 12.77 0.36
C PHE A 102 -1.51 11.91 0.03
N THR A 103 -1.27 10.64 -0.31
CA THR A 103 -2.32 9.65 -0.58
C THR A 103 -1.78 8.23 -0.44
N THR A 104 -2.59 7.23 -0.79
CA THR A 104 -2.20 5.83 -0.74
C THR A 104 -2.64 5.04 -1.96
N THR A 105 -1.72 4.20 -2.45
CA THR A 105 -2.02 3.24 -3.52
C THR A 105 -2.95 2.13 -3.05
N LEU A 106 -3.18 1.95 -1.73
CA LEU A 106 -3.98 0.84 -1.20
C LEU A 106 -5.42 0.81 -1.73
N SER A 107 -5.99 1.96 -2.10
CA SER A 107 -7.37 2.05 -2.63
C SER A 107 -7.55 1.42 -4.02
N ILE A 108 -6.46 1.02 -4.70
CA ILE A 108 -6.51 0.22 -5.94
C ILE A 108 -6.97 -1.22 -5.71
N SER A 109 -6.70 -1.76 -4.52
CA SER A 109 -6.92 -3.18 -4.25
C SER A 109 -8.40 -3.42 -3.96
N PRO A 110 -9.01 -4.47 -4.55
CA PRO A 110 -10.41 -4.81 -4.31
C PRO A 110 -10.66 -5.24 -2.86
N HIS A 111 -9.61 -5.65 -2.14
CA HIS A 111 -9.68 -6.12 -0.76
C HIS A 111 -9.52 -4.99 0.27
N LYS A 112 -9.28 -3.75 -0.17
CA LYS A 112 -9.02 -2.62 0.74
C LYS A 112 -10.20 -1.66 0.72
N ASN A 113 -10.62 -1.23 1.90
CA ASN A 113 -11.75 -0.34 2.06
C ASN A 113 -11.31 1.13 1.82
N ALA A 114 -11.63 1.66 0.64
CA ALA A 114 -11.28 3.04 0.28
C ALA A 114 -11.98 4.10 1.13
N GLN A 115 -13.18 3.82 1.66
CA GLN A 115 -13.88 4.77 2.53
C GLN A 115 -13.14 4.92 3.86
N VAL A 116 -12.67 3.81 4.44
CA VAL A 116 -11.84 3.81 5.64
C VAL A 116 -10.51 4.51 5.40
N LEU A 117 -9.82 4.20 4.29
CA LEU A 117 -8.56 4.87 3.91
C LEU A 117 -8.75 6.39 3.78
N ASN A 118 -9.84 6.82 3.15
CA ASN A 118 -10.14 8.23 2.96
C ASN A 118 -10.55 8.94 4.26
N ALA A 119 -11.23 8.25 5.18
CA ALA A 119 -11.53 8.80 6.50
C ALA A 119 -10.25 9.02 7.32
N ILE A 120 -9.36 8.03 7.36
CA ILE A 120 -8.05 8.13 8.02
C ILE A 120 -7.21 9.25 7.39
N GLY A 121 -7.15 9.30 6.06
CA GLY A 121 -6.42 10.34 5.33
C GLY A 121 -6.91 11.75 5.63
N LYS A 122 -8.24 11.94 5.74
CA LYS A 122 -8.85 13.21 6.13
C LYS A 122 -8.39 13.66 7.51
N GLU A 123 -8.46 12.78 8.51
CA GLU A 123 -8.04 13.10 9.88
C GLU A 123 -6.55 13.49 9.93
N LEU A 124 -5.69 12.72 9.25
CA LEU A 124 -4.26 13.00 9.22
C LEU A 124 -3.93 14.30 8.46
N ALA A 125 -4.71 14.65 7.44
CA ALA A 125 -4.52 15.93 6.73
C ALA A 125 -4.70 17.13 7.66
N GLU A 126 -5.68 17.07 8.55
CA GLU A 126 -5.94 18.10 9.56
C GLU A 126 -4.80 18.15 10.59
N ILE A 127 -4.36 17.00 11.11
CA ILE A 127 -3.29 16.89 12.13
C ILE A 127 -1.95 17.41 11.60
N TYR A 128 -1.54 17.00 10.40
CA TYR A 128 -0.22 17.30 9.86
C TYR A 128 -0.20 18.55 8.98
N SER A 129 -1.37 19.13 8.69
CA SER A 129 -1.53 20.29 7.79
C SER A 129 -0.86 20.03 6.43
N VAL A 130 -1.22 18.91 5.81
CA VAL A 130 -0.85 18.50 4.43
C VAL A 130 -2.12 17.98 3.78
N SER A 131 -2.43 18.37 2.54
CA SER A 131 -3.69 17.97 1.92
C SER A 131 -3.71 16.46 1.63
N TYR A 132 -4.86 15.81 1.82
CA TYR A 132 -5.02 14.41 1.43
C TYR A 132 -5.73 14.30 0.08
N LEU A 133 -5.12 13.62 -0.89
CA LEU A 133 -5.75 13.36 -2.17
C LEU A 133 -6.70 12.16 -2.04
N PHE A 134 -7.98 12.48 -1.79
CA PHE A 134 -9.08 11.52 -1.73
C PHE A 134 -9.18 10.69 -3.00
N SER A 135 -9.03 9.38 -2.85
CA SER A 135 -8.89 8.50 -4.01
C SER A 135 -9.64 7.19 -3.82
N ASP A 136 -10.19 6.69 -4.92
CA ASP A 136 -10.67 5.33 -5.03
C ASP A 136 -10.20 4.73 -6.35
N PHE A 137 -8.91 4.36 -6.39
CA PHE A 137 -8.23 3.99 -7.64
C PHE A 137 -8.77 2.70 -8.27
N LYS A 138 -9.60 1.91 -7.57
CA LYS A 138 -10.27 0.75 -8.18
C LYS A 138 -11.38 1.13 -9.18
N LYS A 139 -11.94 2.34 -9.07
CA LYS A 139 -13.01 2.83 -9.97
C LYS A 139 -12.48 3.10 -11.38
N LYS A 140 -13.38 3.33 -12.33
CA LYS A 140 -13.06 3.65 -13.74
C LYS A 140 -12.08 2.65 -14.38
N ASN A 141 -12.25 1.36 -14.09
CA ASN A 141 -11.38 0.27 -14.55
C ASN A 141 -9.92 0.33 -14.05
N GLY A 142 -9.60 1.15 -13.03
CA GLY A 142 -8.23 1.25 -12.54
C GLY A 142 -7.68 -0.06 -12.01
N TYR A 143 -8.49 -0.87 -11.30
CA TYR A 143 -8.05 -2.21 -10.88
C TYR A 143 -7.73 -3.12 -12.07
N LYS A 144 -8.59 -3.11 -13.11
CA LYS A 144 -8.36 -3.86 -14.34
C LYS A 144 -7.06 -3.43 -15.01
N ARG A 145 -6.84 -2.12 -15.15
CA ARG A 145 -5.60 -1.57 -15.72
C ARG A 145 -4.37 -1.95 -14.90
N SER A 146 -4.48 -1.95 -13.57
CA SER A 146 -3.40 -2.42 -12.69
C SER A 146 -3.05 -3.90 -12.95
N CYS A 147 -4.04 -4.75 -13.27
CA CYS A 147 -3.78 -6.13 -13.66
C CYS A 147 -3.07 -6.24 -15.01
N GLU A 148 -3.53 -5.51 -16.02
CA GLU A 148 -2.88 -5.46 -17.35
C GLU A 148 -1.42 -5.01 -17.23
N LEU A 149 -1.16 -3.94 -16.47
CA LEU A 149 0.20 -3.46 -16.20
C LEU A 149 1.03 -4.49 -15.44
N SER A 150 0.42 -5.26 -14.53
CA SER A 150 1.15 -6.29 -13.80
C SER A 150 1.62 -7.40 -14.73
N GLU A 151 0.83 -7.77 -15.73
CA GLU A 151 1.21 -8.75 -16.76
C GLU A 151 2.28 -8.16 -17.69
N GLN A 152 2.08 -6.93 -18.16
CA GLN A 152 3.00 -6.23 -19.08
C GLN A 152 4.41 -6.07 -18.49
N TYR A 153 4.51 -5.75 -17.20
CA TYR A 153 5.80 -5.54 -16.52
C TYR A 153 6.26 -6.78 -15.72
N HIS A 154 5.59 -7.92 -15.87
CA HIS A 154 5.91 -9.17 -15.15
C HIS A 154 6.05 -8.98 -13.63
N LEU A 155 5.16 -8.18 -13.04
CA LEU A 155 5.27 -7.79 -11.65
C LEU A 155 5.08 -8.97 -10.71
N TYR A 156 5.88 -9.00 -9.64
CA TYR A 156 5.68 -9.92 -8.54
C TYR A 156 4.30 -9.74 -7.90
N ARG A 157 3.48 -10.79 -7.93
CA ARG A 157 2.11 -10.79 -7.40
C ARG A 157 1.89 -11.92 -6.39
N GLN A 158 1.07 -11.61 -5.39
CA GLN A 158 0.62 -12.56 -4.37
C GLN A 158 -0.87 -12.36 -4.10
N ASP A 159 -1.49 -13.38 -3.52
CA ASP A 159 -2.91 -13.46 -3.17
C ASP A 159 -3.21 -13.05 -1.72
N TYR A 160 -2.25 -12.41 -1.05
CA TYR A 160 -2.35 -11.95 0.33
C TYR A 160 -1.61 -10.60 0.53
N CYS A 161 -1.92 -9.89 1.61
CA CYS A 161 -1.44 -8.52 1.85
C CYS A 161 0.09 -8.41 2.08
N GLY A 162 0.72 -9.49 2.56
CA GLY A 162 2.14 -9.52 2.98
C GLY A 162 2.35 -9.63 4.49
N CYS A 163 1.30 -9.43 5.31
CA CYS A 163 1.40 -9.67 6.75
C CYS A 163 1.23 -11.15 7.10
N PRO A 164 1.85 -11.64 8.20
CA PRO A 164 1.82 -13.06 8.55
C PRO A 164 0.40 -13.56 8.78
N PHE A 165 -0.50 -12.72 9.28
CA PHE A 165 -1.90 -13.08 9.50
C PHE A 165 -2.67 -13.29 8.18
N SER A 166 -2.55 -12.36 7.23
CA SER A 166 -3.15 -12.49 5.90
C SER A 166 -2.56 -13.68 5.13
N LYS A 167 -1.26 -13.97 5.33
CA LYS A 167 -0.61 -15.16 4.78
C LYS A 167 -1.21 -16.45 5.35
N ALA A 168 -1.35 -16.55 6.66
CA ALA A 168 -1.97 -17.70 7.32
C ALA A 168 -3.42 -17.91 6.86
N GLU A 169 -4.20 -16.83 6.74
CA GLU A 169 -5.57 -16.89 6.19
C GLU A 169 -5.57 -17.39 4.74
N ALA A 170 -4.65 -16.93 3.88
CA ALA A 170 -4.54 -17.38 2.50
C ALA A 170 -4.13 -18.86 2.40
N GLU A 171 -3.25 -19.34 3.28
CA GLU A 171 -2.87 -20.75 3.38
C GLU A 171 -4.06 -21.62 3.84
N ALA A 172 -4.82 -21.17 4.84
CA ALA A 172 -6.02 -21.87 5.29
C ALA A 172 -7.09 -21.97 4.19
N ARG A 173 -7.33 -20.87 3.44
CA ARG A 173 -8.22 -20.88 2.27
C ARG A 173 -7.78 -21.87 1.20
N ARG A 174 -6.47 -21.94 0.91
CA ARG A 174 -5.93 -22.88 -0.07
C ARG A 174 -6.14 -24.33 0.36
N LYS A 175 -5.85 -24.68 1.62
CA LYS A 175 -6.10 -26.03 2.15
C LYS A 175 -7.57 -26.43 2.06
N ALA A 176 -8.48 -25.54 2.45
CA ALA A 176 -9.91 -25.78 2.37
C ALA A 176 -10.42 -26.05 0.93
N ILE A 177 -9.81 -25.41 -0.07
CA ILE A 177 -10.15 -25.64 -1.50
C ILE A 177 -9.59 -26.99 -2.00
N HIS A 178 -8.43 -27.41 -1.50
CA HIS A 178 -7.72 -28.60 -2.00
C HIS A 178 -8.03 -29.88 -1.20
N GLY A 179 -8.86 -29.80 -0.16
CA GLY A 179 -9.39 -30.96 0.55
C GLY A 179 -8.36 -31.72 1.41
N GLU A 180 -7.35 -31.02 1.91
CA GLU A 180 -6.38 -31.54 2.89
C GLU A 180 -6.75 -31.16 4.33
#